data_AF-A0A7J7STJ1-F1
#
_entry.id   AF-A0A7J7STJ1-F1
#
_cell.length_a   1.000
_cell.length_b   1.000
_cell.length_c   1.000
_cell.angle_alpha   90.00
_cell.angle_beta   90.00
_cell.angle_gamma   90.00
#
_symmetry.space_group_name_H-M   'P 1'
#
loop_
_entity.id
_entity.type
_entity.pdbx_description
1 polymer ?
#
loop_
_entity_poly.entity_id
_entity_poly.type
_entity_poly.pdbx_seq_one_letter_code
_entity_poly.pdbx_strand_id
1 'polypeptide(L)'
;MSMEDPFFVVKGEVQKAVNTAQGLFQRWTELLQDPSSATREEIDWTTNELRNNLRSIEWDLEDLDETINILSMLSVPFGANGLMNTFLPRCLKHVHWAFPFIID
;
A
#
# COMPACT_ATOMS: atom_id res chain seq x y z
N MET A 1 -16.47 -24.07 5.98
CA MET A 1 -15.85 -22.74 5.79
C MET A 1 -15.19 -22.78 4.44
N SER A 2 -15.69 -22.01 3.48
CA SER A 2 -15.08 -21.91 2.15
C SER A 2 -13.74 -21.22 2.32
N MET A 3 -12.64 -21.89 1.94
CA MET A 3 -11.30 -21.33 2.00
C MET A 3 -11.27 -20.17 1.01
N GLU A 4 -11.28 -18.93 1.51
CA GLU A 4 -11.21 -17.73 0.70
C GLU A 4 -9.93 -17.81 -0.15
N ASP A 5 -10.03 -17.48 -1.44
CA ASP A 5 -8.89 -17.58 -2.35
C ASP A 5 -7.72 -16.77 -1.78
N PRO A 6 -6.51 -17.34 -1.67
CA PRO A 6 -5.33 -16.63 -1.15
C PRO A 6 -5.10 -15.29 -1.85
N PHE A 7 -5.46 -15.16 -3.13
CA PHE A 7 -5.40 -13.88 -3.85
C PHE A 7 -6.35 -12.83 -3.26
N PHE A 8 -7.59 -13.20 -2.93
CA PHE A 8 -8.55 -12.25 -2.37
C PHE A 8 -8.20 -11.84 -0.95
N VAL A 9 -7.57 -12.73 -0.18
CA VAL A 9 -7.02 -12.42 1.15
C VAL A 9 -5.94 -11.36 1.02
N VAL A 10 -4.91 -11.61 0.22
CA VAL A 10 -3.78 -10.66 0.03
C VAL A 10 -4.26 -9.34 -0.56
N LYS A 11 -5.16 -9.37 -1.55
CA LYS A 11 -5.78 -8.15 -2.08
C LYS A 11 -6.51 -7.34 -1.00
N GLY A 12 -7.21 -8.02 -0.09
CA GLY A 12 -7.90 -7.39 1.04
C GLY A 12 -6.92 -6.76 2.03
N GLU A 13 -5.80 -7.43 2.31
CA GLU A 13 -4.75 -6.92 3.19
C GLU A 13 -4.05 -5.69 2.61
N VAL A 14 -3.63 -5.75 1.34
CA VAL A 14 -3.05 -4.59 0.62
C VAL A 14 -4.04 -3.42 0.60
N GLN A 15 -5.33 -3.68 0.33
CA GLN A 15 -6.34 -2.61 0.33
C GLN A 15 -6.52 -1.97 1.71
N LYS A 16 -6.45 -2.78 2.78
CA LYS A 16 -6.51 -2.29 4.16
C LYS A 16 -5.29 -1.43 4.49
N ALA A 17 -4.09 -1.88 4.12
CA ALA A 17 -2.86 -1.13 4.32
C ALA A 17 -2.88 0.22 3.58
N VAL A 18 -3.34 0.24 2.32
CA VAL A 18 -3.51 1.48 1.54
C VAL A 18 -4.49 2.44 2.22
N ASN A 19 -5.62 1.95 2.73
CA ASN A 19 -6.59 2.80 3.44
C ASN A 19 -5.99 3.41 4.72
N THR A 20 -5.18 2.64 5.46
CA THR A 20 -4.45 3.15 6.63
C THR A 20 -3.46 4.24 6.24
N ALA A 21 -2.67 4.02 5.17
CA ALA A 21 -1.72 5.00 4.66
C ALA A 21 -2.41 6.30 4.20
N GLN A 22 -3.60 6.21 3.59
CA GLN A 22 -4.40 7.39 3.24
C GLN A 22 -4.83 8.19 4.47
N GLY A 23 -5.27 7.53 5.54
CA GLY A 23 -5.61 8.19 6.80
C GLY A 23 -4.41 8.88 7.45
N LEU A 24 -3.26 8.19 7.49
CA LEU A 24 -2.00 8.76 7.99
C LEU A 24 -1.55 9.97 7.15
N PHE A 25 -1.71 9.92 5.83
CA PHE A 25 -1.37 11.04 4.96
C PHE A 25 -2.28 12.25 5.16
N GLN A 26 -3.59 12.04 5.35
CA GLN A 26 -4.50 13.15 5.69
C GLN A 26 -4.06 13.81 6.98
N ARG A 27 -3.78 13.02 8.03
CA ARG A 27 -3.29 13.54 9.31
C ARG A 27 -1.98 14.29 9.15
N TRP A 28 -1.02 13.71 8.42
CA TRP A 28 0.27 14.35 8.12
C TRP A 28 0.09 15.71 7.42
N THR A 29 -0.83 15.78 6.45
CA THR A 29 -1.14 17.02 5.72
C THR A 29 -1.74 18.09 6.62
N GLU A 30 -2.65 17.71 7.52
CA GLU A 30 -3.24 18.62 8.52
C GLU A 30 -2.16 19.18 9.46
N LEU A 31 -1.26 18.32 9.95
CA LEU A 31 -0.17 18.72 10.85
C LEU A 31 0.81 19.69 10.17
N LEU A 32 1.06 19.54 8.86
CA LEU A 32 1.90 20.46 8.09
C LEU A 32 1.22 21.79 7.76
N GLN A 33 -0.12 21.80 7.60
CA GLN A 33 -0.87 23.02 7.33
C GLN A 33 -1.02 23.90 8.57
N ASP A 34 -1.10 23.30 9.76
CA ASP A 34 -1.13 24.02 11.03
C ASP A 34 0.01 23.61 11.97
N PRO A 35 1.24 24.11 11.72
CA PRO A 35 2.40 23.84 12.57
C PRO A 35 2.29 24.48 13.96
N SER A 36 1.26 25.29 14.24
CA SER A 36 1.01 25.83 15.59
C SER A 36 0.23 24.86 16.47
N SER A 37 -0.52 23.94 15.86
CA SER A 37 -1.29 22.89 16.55
C SER A 37 -0.50 21.60 16.78
N ALA A 38 0.54 21.38 15.97
CA ALA A 38 1.30 20.13 15.91
C ALA A 38 2.65 20.26 16.58
N THR A 39 3.03 19.29 17.43
CA THR A 39 4.41 19.21 17.91
C THR A 39 5.30 18.61 16.81
N ARG A 40 6.57 19.00 16.80
CA ARG A 40 7.55 18.44 15.88
C ARG A 40 7.66 16.91 16.01
N GLU A 41 7.50 16.39 17.23
CA GLU A 41 7.47 14.96 17.53
C GLU A 41 6.26 14.25 16.90
N GLU A 42 5.08 14.89 16.88
CA GLU A 42 3.88 14.33 16.24
C GLU A 42 4.04 14.28 14.71
N ILE A 43 4.66 15.31 14.12
CA ILE A 43 4.99 15.35 12.69
C ILE A 43 6.01 14.25 12.35
N ASP A 44 7.09 14.15 13.11
CA ASP A 44 8.14 13.15 12.87
C ASP A 44 7.59 11.72 13.03
N TRP A 45 6.78 11.47 14.06
CA TRP A 45 6.12 10.18 14.25
C TRP A 45 5.17 9.85 13.10
N THR A 46 4.28 10.77 12.73
CA THR A 46 3.30 10.54 11.65
C THR A 46 4.00 10.31 10.31
N THR A 47 5.08 11.04 10.05
CA THR A 47 5.92 10.87 8.85
C THR A 47 6.57 9.49 8.82
N ASN A 48 7.16 9.06 9.94
CA ASN A 48 7.83 7.76 10.03
C ASN A 48 6.83 6.60 9.93
N GLU A 49 5.66 6.73 10.53
CA GLU A 49 4.60 5.72 10.47
C GLU A 49 4.03 5.57 9.05
N LEU A 50 3.82 6.70 8.36
CA LEU A 50 3.42 6.71 6.95
C LEU A 50 4.49 6.05 6.07
N ARG A 51 5.78 6.34 6.31
CA ARG A 51 6.90 5.69 5.60
C ARG A 51 6.92 4.19 5.77
N ASN A 52 6.75 3.71 7.00
CA ASN A 52 6.75 2.28 7.29
C ASN A 52 5.55 1.58 6.65
N ASN A 53 4.36 2.20 6.69
CA ASN A 53 3.18 1.66 6.01
C ASN A 53 3.39 1.57 4.50
N LEU A 54 3.87 2.64 3.86
CA LEU A 54 4.12 2.66 2.42
C LEU A 54 5.16 1.62 2.00
N ARG A 55 6.24 1.44 2.78
CA ARG A 55 7.25 0.42 2.55
C ARG A 55 6.68 -1.01 2.69
N SER A 56 5.84 -1.24 3.70
CA SER A 56 5.17 -2.53 3.86
C SER A 56 4.30 -2.85 2.65
N ILE A 57 3.54 -1.87 2.15
CA ILE A 57 2.71 -2.03 0.95
C ILE A 57 3.56 -2.35 -0.28
N GLU A 58 4.70 -1.68 -0.44
CA GLU A 58 5.62 -1.93 -1.55
C GLU A 58 6.14 -3.38 -1.54
N TRP A 59 6.59 -3.87 -0.39
CA TRP A 59 7.01 -5.26 -0.22
C TRP A 59 5.87 -6.26 -0.46
N ASP A 60 4.68 -6.00 0.09
CA ASP A 60 3.51 -6.87 -0.14
C ASP A 60 3.14 -6.94 -1.63
N LEU A 61 3.33 -5.85 -2.38
CA LEU A 61 3.09 -5.81 -3.82
C LEU A 61 4.19 -6.53 -4.63
N GLU A 62 5.46 -6.45 -4.21
CA GLU A 62 6.56 -7.19 -4.80
C GLU A 62 6.36 -8.71 -4.62
N ASP A 63 6.07 -9.15 -3.40
CA ASP A 63 5.78 -10.56 -3.09
C ASP A 63 4.57 -11.09 -3.88
N LEU A 64 3.56 -10.24 -4.08
CA LEU A 64 2.39 -10.57 -4.88
C LEU A 64 2.75 -10.74 -6.37
N ASP A 65 3.61 -9.89 -6.92
CA ASP A 65 4.08 -10.01 -8.30
C ASP A 65 4.92 -11.28 -8.52
N GLU A 66 5.81 -11.61 -7.57
CA GLU A 66 6.56 -12.87 -7.58
C GLU A 66 5.64 -14.09 -7.55
N THR A 67 4.62 -14.07 -6.69
CA THR A 67 3.64 -15.15 -6.58
C THR A 67 2.86 -15.34 -7.88
N ILE A 68 2.47 -14.25 -8.55
CA ILE A 68 1.83 -14.30 -9.88
C ILE A 68 2.74 -14.96 -10.90
N ASN A 69 4.01 -14.54 -10.95
CA ASN A 69 4.97 -15.05 -11.90
C ASN A 69 5.09 -16.58 -11.76
N ILE A 70 5.18 -17.09 -10.53
CA ILE A 70 5.21 -18.52 -10.24
C ILE A 70 3.92 -19.21 -10.70
N LEU A 71 2.73 -18.66 -10.39
CA LEU A 71 1.44 -19.24 -10.80
C LEU A 71 1.25 -19.23 -12.32
N SER A 72 1.76 -18.22 -13.01
CA SER A 72 1.71 -18.10 -14.47
C SER A 72 2.53 -19.20 -15.16
N MET A 73 3.69 -19.56 -14.59
CA MET A 73 4.53 -20.66 -15.07
C MET A 73 3.86 -22.03 -14.89
N LEU A 74 2.97 -22.17 -13.91
CA LEU A 74 2.22 -23.41 -13.64
C LEU A 74 0.97 -23.58 -14.51
N SER A 75 0.72 -22.68 -15.49
CA SER A 75 -0.44 -22.71 -16.41
C SER A 75 -1.80 -22.84 -15.71
N VAL A 76 -1.93 -22.30 -14.49
CA VAL A 76 -3.21 -22.33 -13.76
C VAL A 76 -4.14 -21.26 -14.37
N PRO A 77 -5.29 -21.63 -14.95
CA PRO A 77 -6.16 -20.66 -15.61
C PRO A 77 -7.02 -19.96 -14.56
N PHE A 78 -6.51 -18.90 -13.94
CA PHE A 78 -7.29 -18.09 -13.02
C PHE A 78 -7.55 -16.68 -13.57
N GLY A 79 -8.80 -16.23 -13.42
CA GLY A 79 -9.30 -14.89 -13.74
C GLY A 79 -8.68 -13.74 -12.93
N ALA A 80 -7.58 -14.00 -12.21
CA ALA A 80 -6.78 -13.02 -11.48
C ALA A 80 -5.97 -12.10 -12.41
N ASN A 81 -5.59 -12.57 -13.61
CA ASN A 81 -4.73 -11.84 -14.55
C ASN A 81 -5.32 -10.48 -14.99
N GLY A 82 -6.65 -10.36 -15.11
CA GLY A 82 -7.32 -9.11 -15.52
C GLY A 82 -7.49 -8.11 -14.39
N LEU A 83 -7.81 -8.58 -13.18
CA LEU A 83 -7.97 -7.71 -12.01
C LEU A 83 -6.59 -7.27 -11.45
N MET A 84 -5.58 -8.14 -11.45
CA MET A 84 -4.23 -7.81 -10.96
C MET A 84 -3.48 -6.82 -11.85
N ASN A 85 -3.57 -6.94 -13.18
CA ASN A 85 -2.97 -5.96 -14.12
C ASN A 85 -3.53 -4.54 -13.95
N THR A 86 -4.71 -4.40 -13.34
CA THR A 86 -5.27 -3.08 -12.99
C THR A 86 -5.02 -2.68 -11.53
N PHE A 87 -4.87 -3.65 -10.63
CA PHE A 87 -4.72 -3.41 -9.20
C PHE A 87 -3.30 -3.00 -8.83
N LEU A 88 -2.28 -3.75 -9.27
CA LEU A 88 -0.87 -3.47 -8.94
C LEU A 88 -0.45 -2.05 -9.38
N PRO A 89 -0.69 -1.62 -10.65
CA PRO A 89 -0.32 -0.27 -11.08
C PRO A 89 -1.12 0.82 -10.38
N ARG A 90 -2.33 0.52 -9.90
CA ARG A 90 -3.18 1.49 -9.19
C ARG A 90 -2.73 1.67 -7.74
N CYS A 91 -2.30 0.60 -7.09
CA CYS A 91 -1.67 0.64 -5.77
C CYS A 91 -0.29 1.30 -5.84
N LEU A 92 0.56 0.92 -6.79
CA LEU A 92 1.84 1.59 -7.04
C LEU A 92 1.65 3.08 -7.30
N LYS A 93 0.72 3.49 -8.17
CA LYS A 93 0.39 4.92 -8.34
C LYS A 93 -0.06 5.59 -7.04
N HIS A 94 -0.74 4.87 -6.14
CA HIS A 94 -1.15 5.36 -4.82
C HIS A 94 -0.02 5.43 -3.78
N VAL A 95 1.10 4.74 -3.98
CA VAL A 95 2.27 4.83 -3.09
C VAL A 95 3.26 5.85 -3.65
N HIS A 96 3.43 5.86 -4.98
CA HIS A 96 4.39 6.71 -5.67
C HIS A 96 4.03 8.21 -5.65
N TRP A 97 2.75 8.60 -5.45
CA TRP A 97 2.40 10.02 -5.27
C TRP A 97 2.91 10.58 -3.93
N ALA A 98 3.12 9.74 -2.92
CA ALA A 98 3.59 10.15 -1.59
C ALA A 98 5.12 10.21 -1.51
N PHE A 99 5.82 9.51 -2.40
CA PHE A 99 7.29 9.40 -2.42
C PHE A 99 8.07 10.73 -2.46
N PRO A 100 7.72 11.73 -3.32
CA PRO A 100 8.47 12.99 -3.38
C PRO A 100 8.30 13.85 -2.12
N PHE A 101 7.25 13.65 -1.34
CA PHE A 101 6.98 14.45 -0.13
C PHE A 101 7.58 13.85 1.14
N ILE A 102 8.07 12.62 1.04
CA ILE A 102 8.54 11.82 2.17
C ILE A 102 10.07 11.69 2.16
N ILE A 103 10.76 11.91 1.03
CA ILE A 103 12.22 11.67 0.90
C ILE A 103 13.10 12.93 1.04
N ASP A 104 12.55 14.10 1.35
CA ASP A 104 13.36 15.27 1.79
C ASP A 104 13.69 15.22 3.30
#